data_AF-A0A9X6YMI4-F1
#
_entry.id   AF-A0A9X6YMI4-F1
#
_cell.length_a   1.000
_cell.length_b   1.000
_cell.length_c   1.000
_cell.angle_alpha   90.00
_cell.angle_beta   90.00
_cell.angle_gamma   90.00
#
_symmetry.space_group_name_H-M   'P 1'
#
loop_
_entity.id
_entity.type
_entity.pdbx_description
1 polymer ?
#
loop_
_entity_poly.entity_id
_entity_poly.type
_entity_poly.pdbx_seq_one_letter_code
_entity_poly.pdbx_strand_id
1 'polypeptide(L)'
;MNQVKYEMPVDSHKIAMEHIAYFIGGHPYGETKRNIAIVLDKNDTFELLKVIDLSLYDEKGIDLGAEEYFLITSDIGEEGNAFYADDIKGIHKKYIDHESDIMILPHYLPQEVKEHFGSGSKFRIELKLESVYDALTDVIKIAENI
;
A
#
# COMPACT_ATOMS: atom_id res chain seq x y z
N MET A 1 -3.85 6.97 -19.90
CA MET A 1 -3.68 5.50 -20.03
C MET A 1 -4.90 4.84 -19.40
N ASN A 2 -5.43 3.74 -19.94
CA ASN A 2 -6.52 3.02 -19.26
C ASN A 2 -5.92 2.22 -18.10
N GLN A 3 -6.29 2.56 -16.86
CA GLN A 3 -5.88 1.83 -15.67
C GLN A 3 -6.61 0.49 -15.57
N VAL A 4 -5.90 -0.55 -15.09
CA VAL A 4 -6.50 -1.85 -14.76
C VAL A 4 -6.70 -1.94 -13.25
N LYS A 5 -7.96 -2.15 -12.82
CA LYS A 5 -8.35 -2.33 -11.41
C LYS A 5 -8.51 -3.82 -11.09
N TYR A 6 -7.90 -4.26 -9.99
CA TYR A 6 -8.09 -5.56 -9.36
C TYR A 6 -8.67 -5.39 -7.96
N GLU A 7 -9.62 -6.26 -7.60
CA GLU A 7 -10.07 -6.43 -6.23
C GLU A 7 -9.58 -7.81 -5.76
N MET A 8 -8.78 -7.84 -4.71
CA MET A 8 -8.16 -9.07 -4.22
C MET A 8 -8.68 -9.41 -2.83
N PRO A 9 -9.26 -10.60 -2.62
CA PRO A 9 -9.62 -11.04 -1.30
C PRO A 9 -8.38 -11.33 -0.46
N VAL A 10 -8.45 -10.99 0.83
CA VAL A 10 -7.42 -11.32 1.82
C VAL A 10 -8.06 -11.90 3.08
N ASP A 11 -7.50 -13.00 3.58
CA ASP A 11 -7.98 -13.71 4.77
C ASP A 11 -7.81 -12.89 6.04
N SER A 12 -6.74 -12.09 6.12
CA SER A 12 -6.51 -11.16 7.23
C SER A 12 -5.64 -9.99 6.82
N HIS A 13 -5.84 -8.86 7.51
CA HIS A 13 -4.99 -7.68 7.39
C HIS A 13 -3.52 -7.99 7.65
N LYS A 14 -3.23 -8.75 8.71
CA LYS A 14 -1.87 -9.14 9.09
C LYS A 14 -1.15 -9.90 7.97
N ILE A 15 -1.79 -10.92 7.40
CA ILE A 15 -1.21 -11.71 6.31
C ILE A 15 -1.00 -10.85 5.06
N ALA A 16 -1.94 -9.95 4.76
CA ALA A 16 -1.79 -9.02 3.65
C ALA A 16 -0.57 -8.11 3.84
N MET A 17 -0.36 -7.58 5.04
CA MET A 17 0.80 -6.75 5.37
C MET A 17 2.11 -7.54 5.32
N GLU A 18 2.14 -8.80 5.73
CA GLU A 18 3.30 -9.68 5.60
C GLU A 18 3.68 -9.90 4.12
N HIS A 19 2.69 -10.10 3.24
CA HIS A 19 2.93 -10.23 1.80
C HIS A 19 3.39 -8.92 1.16
N ILE A 20 2.83 -7.78 1.56
CA ILE A 20 3.28 -6.46 1.11
C ILE A 20 4.73 -6.23 1.53
N ALA A 21 5.07 -6.54 2.78
CA ALA A 21 6.43 -6.42 3.30
C ALA A 21 7.41 -7.31 2.51
N TYR A 22 7.03 -8.56 2.24
CA TYR A 22 7.81 -9.46 1.41
C TYR A 22 8.01 -8.90 0.00
N PHE A 23 6.98 -8.34 -0.61
CA PHE A 23 7.05 -7.82 -1.97
C PHE A 23 7.91 -6.55 -2.08
N ILE A 24 7.74 -5.62 -1.13
CA ILE A 24 8.57 -4.42 -1.06
C ILE A 24 10.02 -4.78 -0.70
N GLY A 25 10.26 -5.58 0.33
CA GLY A 25 11.62 -6.00 0.72
C GLY A 25 12.31 -6.88 -0.32
N GLY A 26 11.54 -7.59 -1.15
CA GLY A 26 12.01 -8.35 -2.30
C GLY A 26 12.32 -7.50 -3.53
N HIS A 27 11.84 -6.24 -3.57
CA HIS A 27 11.93 -5.36 -4.73
C HIS A 27 13.39 -5.22 -5.22
N PRO A 28 14.39 -4.88 -4.37
CA PRO A 28 15.79 -4.74 -4.80
C PRO A 28 16.43 -5.99 -5.42
N TYR A 29 15.85 -7.18 -5.21
CA TYR A 29 16.36 -8.46 -5.73
C TYR A 29 15.88 -8.78 -7.16
N GLY A 30 15.06 -7.93 -7.76
CA GLY A 30 15.01 -7.80 -9.22
C GLY A 30 14.12 -8.78 -9.98
N GLU A 31 13.04 -9.32 -9.41
CA GLU A 31 12.10 -10.12 -10.20
C GLU A 31 11.22 -9.26 -11.14
N THR A 32 11.03 -7.97 -10.84
CA THR A 32 10.27 -7.04 -11.70
C THR A 32 10.82 -5.61 -11.62
N LYS A 33 10.94 -4.89 -12.76
CA LYS A 33 11.20 -3.43 -12.79
C LYS A 33 9.96 -2.59 -12.45
N ARG A 34 8.98 -3.17 -11.75
CA ARG A 34 7.69 -2.52 -11.53
C ARG A 34 7.75 -1.80 -10.20
N ASN A 35 7.65 -0.48 -10.25
CA ASN A 35 7.62 0.35 -9.07
C ASN A 35 6.31 0.14 -8.30
N ILE A 36 6.42 0.07 -6.97
CA ILE A 36 5.31 -0.28 -6.08
C ILE A 36 5.05 0.88 -5.14
N ALA A 37 3.78 1.20 -4.98
CA ALA A 37 3.32 2.16 -4.00
C ALA A 37 2.17 1.57 -3.20
N ILE A 38 2.10 1.91 -1.91
CA ILE A 38 1.01 1.56 -1.01
C ILE A 38 0.66 2.75 -0.12
N VAL A 39 -0.64 2.92 0.11
CA VAL A 39 -1.14 3.89 1.09
C VAL A 39 -1.47 3.15 2.38
N LEU A 40 -0.88 3.58 3.50
CA LEU A 40 -1.05 2.96 4.82
C LEU A 40 -1.43 4.01 5.86
N ASP A 41 -2.07 3.58 6.94
CA ASP A 41 -2.14 4.42 8.14
C ASP A 41 -0.80 4.49 8.87
N LYS A 42 -0.75 5.32 9.91
CA LYS A 42 0.44 5.52 10.74
C LYS A 42 0.99 4.24 11.38
N ASN A 43 0.12 3.42 11.94
CA ASN A 43 0.56 2.24 12.70
C ASN A 43 1.07 1.16 11.74
N ASP A 44 0.36 0.90 10.66
CA ASP A 44 0.77 -0.04 9.62
C ASP A 44 2.06 0.39 8.95
N THR A 45 2.27 1.70 8.76
CA THR A 45 3.53 2.25 8.26
C THR A 45 4.68 1.90 9.20
N PHE A 46 4.51 2.12 10.51
CA PHE A 46 5.55 1.78 11.48
C PHE A 46 5.83 0.27 11.54
N GLU A 47 4.80 -0.58 11.49
CA GLU A 47 4.99 -2.03 11.46
C GLU A 47 5.69 -2.49 10.19
N LEU A 48 5.34 -1.94 9.03
CA LEU A 48 5.97 -2.24 7.75
C LEU A 48 7.45 -1.83 7.74
N LEU A 49 7.79 -0.65 8.25
CA LEU A 49 9.18 -0.16 8.29
C LEU A 49 10.10 -0.99 9.19
N LYS A 50 9.56 -1.73 10.17
CA LYS A 50 10.34 -2.65 11.03
C LYS A 50 10.81 -3.91 10.30
N VAL A 51 10.10 -4.33 9.26
CA VAL A 51 10.33 -5.61 8.57
C VAL A 51 11.09 -5.46 7.25
N ILE A 52 11.10 -4.26 6.66
CA ILE A 52 11.85 -3.98 5.43
C ILE A 52 13.33 -3.75 5.76
N ASP A 53 14.22 -4.51 5.11
CA ASP A 53 15.65 -4.21 5.14
C ASP A 53 15.95 -3.00 4.26
N LEU A 54 15.86 -1.82 4.87
CA LEU A 54 16.13 -0.58 4.18
C LEU A 54 17.57 -0.52 3.66
N SER A 55 18.54 -1.27 4.20
CA SER A 55 19.95 -1.19 3.75
C SER A 55 20.16 -1.53 2.27
N LEU A 56 19.17 -2.17 1.64
CA LEU A 56 19.14 -2.56 0.24
C LEU A 56 18.75 -1.42 -0.74
N TYR A 57 18.47 -0.23 -0.22
CA TYR A 57 18.12 0.96 -1.01
C TYR A 57 19.20 2.04 -0.85
N ASP A 58 19.59 2.64 -1.97
CA ASP A 58 20.63 3.66 -2.10
C ASP A 58 20.12 5.02 -1.58
N GLU A 59 18.86 5.37 -1.90
CA GLU A 59 18.23 6.62 -1.50
C GLU A 59 17.00 6.38 -0.62
N LYS A 60 16.88 7.16 0.48
CA LYS A 60 15.78 7.05 1.44
C LYS A 60 15.25 8.41 1.87
N GLY A 61 13.93 8.58 1.82
CA GLY A 61 13.23 9.71 2.43
C GLY A 61 12.12 9.20 3.33
N ILE A 62 12.25 9.40 4.65
CA ILE A 62 11.22 9.02 5.63
C ILE A 62 10.81 10.28 6.40
N ASP A 63 9.62 10.77 6.13
CA ASP A 63 8.97 11.84 6.89
C ASP A 63 7.65 11.32 7.47
N LEU A 64 7.64 11.13 8.78
CA LEU A 64 6.48 10.60 9.52
C LEU A 64 5.71 11.69 10.28
N GLY A 65 5.82 12.95 9.82
CA GLY A 65 5.14 14.11 10.40
C GLY A 65 3.60 14.07 10.34
N ALA A 66 3.02 13.18 9.53
CA ALA A 66 1.57 13.02 9.39
C ALA A 66 0.88 12.39 10.61
N GLU A 67 -0.43 12.64 10.71
CA GLU A 67 -1.31 11.98 11.68
C GLU A 67 -2.17 10.86 11.08
N GLU A 68 -2.44 10.84 9.77
CA GLU A 68 -3.45 9.93 9.19
C GLU A 68 -2.88 8.86 8.26
N TYR A 69 -2.39 9.23 7.07
CA TYR A 69 -1.97 8.27 6.05
C TYR A 69 -0.61 8.61 5.44
N PHE A 70 0.08 7.58 4.99
CA PHE A 70 1.41 7.64 4.39
C PHE A 70 1.40 6.96 3.04
N LEU A 71 2.13 7.54 2.09
CA LEU A 71 2.48 6.88 0.85
C LEU A 71 3.85 6.23 1.04
N ILE A 72 3.89 4.90 0.95
CA ILE A 72 5.13 4.11 0.98
C ILE A 72 5.42 3.66 -0.44
N THR A 73 6.61 3.96 -0.94
CA THR A 73 7.03 3.58 -2.29
C THR A 73 8.39 2.92 -2.29
N SER A 74 8.54 1.95 -3.19
CA SER A 74 9.83 1.40 -3.58
C SER A 74 10.00 1.54 -5.09
N ASP A 75 11.15 2.07 -5.50
CA ASP A 75 11.50 2.39 -6.88
C ASP A 75 12.84 1.72 -7.25
N ILE A 76 12.89 1.12 -8.43
CA ILE A 76 14.09 0.55 -9.03
C ILE A 76 14.34 1.27 -10.34
N GLY A 77 15.27 2.21 -10.28
CA GLY A 77 15.69 3.01 -11.43
C GLY A 77 17.02 2.53 -12.02
N GLU A 78 17.37 3.08 -13.18
CA GLU A 78 18.69 2.89 -13.79
C GLU A 78 19.81 3.56 -12.96
N GLU A 79 19.47 4.51 -12.10
CA GLU A 79 20.40 5.29 -11.28
C GLU A 79 20.56 4.77 -9.84
N GLY A 80 19.81 3.73 -9.44
CA GLY A 80 19.84 3.16 -8.10
C GLY A 80 18.45 2.75 -7.60
N ASN A 81 18.42 2.14 -6.41
CA ASN A 81 17.18 1.74 -5.76
C ASN A 81 16.78 2.78 -4.71
N ALA A 82 15.52 3.21 -4.70
CA ALA A 82 15.03 4.21 -3.78
C ALA A 82 13.82 3.74 -2.98
N PHE A 83 13.71 4.22 -1.74
CA PHE A 83 12.60 3.94 -0.85
C PHE A 83 12.09 5.23 -0.20
N TYR A 84 10.78 5.44 -0.22
CA TYR A 84 10.16 6.62 0.37
C TYR A 84 8.96 6.27 1.24
N ALA A 85 8.80 7.02 2.33
CA ALA A 85 7.65 6.98 3.22
C ALA A 85 7.32 8.42 3.66
N ASP A 86 6.23 8.99 3.14
CA ASP A 86 5.90 10.41 3.33
C ASP A 86 4.40 10.63 3.60
N ASP A 87 4.07 11.73 4.29
CA ASP A 87 2.70 12.19 4.51
C ASP A 87 1.99 12.44 3.19
N ILE A 88 0.80 11.86 3.00
CA ILE A 88 -0.04 12.10 1.83
C ILE A 88 -0.35 13.59 1.56
N LYS A 89 -0.33 14.45 2.59
CA LYS A 89 -0.59 15.90 2.51
C LYS A 89 0.69 16.72 2.28
N GLY A 90 1.87 16.16 2.56
CA GLY A 90 3.17 16.83 2.47
C GLY A 90 3.94 16.55 1.17
N ILE A 91 3.50 15.58 0.38
CA ILE A 91 4.27 15.02 -0.73
C ILE A 91 4.74 16.11 -1.73
N HIS A 92 6.04 16.14 -2.01
CA HIS A 92 6.57 16.83 -3.19
C HIS A 92 5.98 16.21 -4.47
N LYS A 93 5.31 17.01 -5.31
CA LYS A 93 4.60 16.63 -6.56
C LYS A 93 5.23 15.50 -7.39
N LYS A 94 6.56 15.37 -7.40
CA LYS A 94 7.29 14.30 -8.10
C LYS A 94 6.84 12.88 -7.70
N TYR A 95 6.38 12.67 -6.47
CA TYR A 95 6.00 11.34 -5.95
C TYR A 95 4.48 11.14 -5.80
N ILE A 96 3.69 12.22 -5.89
CA ILE A 96 2.21 12.16 -5.92
C ILE A 96 1.74 11.53 -7.23
N ASP A 97 2.42 11.86 -8.33
CA ASP A 97 2.09 11.37 -9.67
C ASP A 97 2.73 9.99 -9.93
N HIS A 98 2.28 8.96 -9.21
CA HIS A 98 2.28 7.53 -9.61
C HIS A 98 3.23 7.04 -10.74
N GLU A 99 4.53 7.31 -10.71
CA GLU A 99 5.48 6.53 -11.53
C GLU A 99 5.67 5.10 -10.96
N SER A 100 4.77 4.66 -10.07
CA SER A 100 4.58 3.28 -9.67
C SER A 100 3.71 2.54 -10.68
N ASP A 101 4.23 1.45 -11.26
CA ASP A 101 3.44 0.51 -12.06
C ASP A 101 2.26 -0.08 -11.26
N ILE A 102 2.44 -0.28 -9.95
CA ILE A 102 1.48 -0.94 -9.06
C ILE A 102 1.13 -0.04 -7.87
N MET A 103 -0.15 0.22 -7.67
CA MET A 103 -0.70 0.87 -6.46
C MET A 103 -1.51 -0.15 -5.64
N ILE A 104 -1.19 -0.30 -4.36
CA ILE A 104 -1.91 -1.14 -3.41
C ILE A 104 -2.70 -0.26 -2.45
N LEU A 105 -4.00 -0.57 -2.27
CA LEU A 105 -4.91 0.16 -1.38
C LEU A 105 -5.57 -0.82 -0.41
N PRO A 106 -5.18 -0.80 0.88
CA PRO A 106 -5.84 -1.60 1.92
C PRO A 106 -7.34 -1.35 2.04
N HIS A 107 -8.06 -2.38 2.49
CA HIS A 107 -9.51 -2.37 2.63
C HIS A 107 -10.02 -1.23 3.55
N TYR A 108 -9.29 -0.92 4.63
CA TYR A 108 -9.69 0.06 5.64
C TYR A 108 -9.59 1.51 5.18
N LEU A 109 -8.92 1.80 4.06
CA LEU A 109 -8.78 3.18 3.59
C LEU A 109 -10.16 3.77 3.22
N PRO A 110 -10.44 5.02 3.60
CA PRO A 110 -11.65 5.72 3.18
C PRO A 110 -11.76 5.78 1.66
N GLN A 111 -12.99 5.74 1.13
CA GLN A 111 -13.23 5.78 -0.31
C GLN A 111 -12.63 7.05 -0.97
N GLU A 112 -12.70 8.19 -0.29
CA GLU A 112 -12.13 9.46 -0.75
C GLU A 112 -10.60 9.38 -0.93
N VAL A 113 -9.90 8.72 0.00
CA VAL A 113 -8.46 8.46 -0.10
C VAL A 113 -8.17 7.52 -1.26
N LYS A 114 -8.95 6.43 -1.39
CA LYS A 114 -8.82 5.50 -2.52
C LYS A 114 -9.09 6.17 -3.87
N GLU A 115 -9.94 7.17 -3.95
CA GLU A 115 -10.22 7.90 -5.20
C GLU A 115 -9.13 8.91 -5.53
N HIS A 116 -8.53 9.52 -4.51
CA HIS A 116 -7.39 10.42 -4.66
C HIS A 116 -6.14 9.69 -5.18
N PHE A 117 -5.93 8.46 -4.73
CA PHE A 117 -4.78 7.64 -5.13
C PHE A 117 -5.14 6.63 -6.23
N GLY A 118 -4.34 6.61 -7.28
CA GLY A 118 -4.36 5.59 -8.32
C GLY A 118 -4.56 6.12 -9.73
N SER A 119 -4.97 7.36 -9.96
CA SER A 119 -5.28 7.83 -11.33
C SER A 119 -4.08 7.78 -12.30
N GLY A 120 -2.85 7.75 -11.80
CA GLY A 120 -1.63 7.66 -12.61
C GLY A 120 -0.98 6.27 -12.70
N SER A 121 -1.40 5.29 -11.87
CA SER A 121 -0.76 3.96 -11.87
C SER A 121 -1.35 3.03 -12.94
N LYS A 122 -0.50 2.18 -13.51
CA LYS A 122 -0.91 1.19 -14.53
C LYS A 122 -1.85 0.13 -13.94
N PHE A 123 -1.51 -0.34 -12.74
CA PHE A 123 -2.28 -1.33 -11.99
C PHE A 123 -2.71 -0.75 -10.63
N ARG A 124 -3.95 -1.02 -10.24
CA ARG A 124 -4.50 -0.70 -8.92
C ARG A 124 -5.07 -1.96 -8.29
N ILE A 125 -4.56 -2.31 -7.12
CA ILE A 125 -4.96 -3.47 -6.33
C ILE A 125 -5.65 -2.96 -5.08
N GLU A 126 -6.96 -3.18 -4.98
CA GLU A 126 -7.70 -2.94 -3.75
C GLU A 126 -7.80 -4.26 -2.97
N LEU A 127 -7.22 -4.28 -1.77
CA LEU A 127 -7.37 -5.41 -0.87
C LEU A 127 -8.77 -5.35 -0.27
N LYS A 128 -9.48 -6.48 -0.28
CA LYS A 128 -10.81 -6.66 0.31
C LYS A 128 -10.67 -7.70 1.40
N LEU A 129 -11.01 -7.37 2.63
CA LEU A 129 -10.93 -8.34 3.72
C LEU A 129 -12.10 -9.31 3.56
N GLU A 130 -11.80 -10.48 3.00
CA GLU A 130 -12.81 -11.52 2.77
C GLU A 130 -13.03 -12.29 4.08
N SER A 131 -14.28 -12.67 4.31
CA SER A 131 -14.77 -13.42 5.46
C SER A 131 -14.99 -12.68 6.78
N VAL A 132 -14.22 -11.68 7.24
CA VAL A 132 -14.58 -11.05 8.55
C VAL A 132 -15.83 -10.19 8.42
N TYR A 133 -15.98 -9.41 7.33
CA TYR A 133 -17.17 -8.59 7.13
C TYR A 133 -18.40 -9.46 6.85
N ASP A 134 -18.28 -10.47 6.01
CA ASP A 134 -19.40 -11.39 5.71
C ASP A 134 -19.75 -12.25 6.92
N ALA A 135 -18.76 -12.77 7.66
CA ALA A 135 -19.02 -13.51 8.90
C ALA A 135 -19.58 -12.62 10.01
N LEU A 136 -19.12 -11.37 10.16
CA LEU A 136 -19.72 -10.42 11.11
C LEU A 136 -21.14 -10.03 10.69
N THR A 137 -21.39 -9.82 9.39
CA THR A 137 -22.72 -9.52 8.86
C THR A 137 -23.66 -10.69 9.10
N ASP A 138 -23.20 -11.92 8.93
CA ASP A 138 -23.99 -13.12 9.22
C ASP A 138 -24.25 -13.26 10.73
N VAL A 139 -23.26 -13.01 11.59
CA VAL A 139 -23.45 -12.97 13.05
C VAL A 139 -24.46 -11.90 13.47
N ILE A 140 -24.38 -10.69 12.88
CA ILE A 140 -25.32 -9.59 13.15
C ILE A 140 -26.73 -9.95 12.70
N LYS A 141 -26.90 -10.47 11.49
CA LYS A 141 -28.21 -10.94 10.98
C LYS A 141 -28.81 -12.04 11.85
N ILE A 142 -27.99 -12.96 12.36
CA ILE A 142 -28.45 -14.00 13.29
C ILE A 142 -28.89 -13.37 14.61
N ALA A 143 -28.12 -12.42 15.15
CA ALA A 143 -28.42 -11.74 16.41
C ALA A 143 -29.68 -10.84 16.35
N GLU A 144 -29.99 -10.25 15.19
CA GLU A 144 -31.20 -9.43 14.99
C GLU A 144 -32.48 -10.26 14.79
N ASN A 145 -32.35 -11.57 14.55
CA ASN A 145 -33.47 -12.50 14.36
C ASN A 145 -33.75 -13.40 15.58
N ILE A 146 -33.12 -13.10 16.73
CA ILE A 146 -33.36 -13.72 18.05
C ILE A 146 -34.03 -12.69 18.96
#